data_AF-A0A7Y5RKT2-F1
#
_entry.id   AF-A0A7Y5RKT2-F1
#
_cell.length_a   1.000
_cell.length_b   1.000
_cell.length_c   1.000
_cell.angle_alpha   90.00
_cell.angle_beta   90.00
_cell.angle_gamma   90.00
#
_symmetry.space_group_name_H-M   'P 1'
#
loop_
_entity.id
_entity.type
_entity.pdbx_description
1 polymer ?
#
loop_
_entity_poly.entity_id
_entity_poly.type
_entity_poly.pdbx_seq_one_letter_code
_entity_poly.pdbx_strand_id
1 'polypeptide(L)'
;MLPGVTVTSASADAPSRRSEPRLGHRLEHPDREAELKQPFWRRFPVWFPFAVFGISRLFVWVAATYLSRYQIPLPIGTANIRIFYPTPADPGYNAVMTGWDGQWYRVIAEQGYPAVLPRVGWGGIDMNPWAFFPVFPMTVGLLMKVTGLPFAVVAPVLSTVIGFVAMHMLFKLVDQVVGRWEAIVAVVATSFFIASPAFSASYTESTALLGVVTVLWLLRRRQYWWVAVTLLVLSLSRNVVIAMVPVIIAHAVVRWRQGDEGPYPTRFRVAMGLLAAYAGALTWLWPTIVTIATDTPNAYNDTMLAWNIETKIKLYLWWDLLYDYWGVLGQVGGVLGVAAFA
;
A
#
# COMPACT_ATOMS: atom_id res chain seq x y z
N MET A 1 -66.75 -48.25 13.90
CA MET A 1 -66.38 -47.15 14.81
C MET A 1 -65.61 -46.12 14.00
N LEU A 2 -66.12 -44.89 14.04
CA LEU A 2 -65.54 -43.55 13.84
C LEU A 2 -64.12 -43.35 13.21
N PRO A 3 -63.91 -42.20 12.54
CA PRO A 3 -63.34 -42.10 11.19
C PRO A 3 -62.20 -41.06 11.03
N GLY A 4 -61.65 -40.95 9.81
CA GLY A 4 -61.00 -39.74 9.28
C GLY A 4 -59.47 -39.68 9.53
N VAL A 5 -58.61 -39.34 8.58
CA VAL A 5 -58.78 -38.55 7.35
C VAL A 5 -57.78 -39.02 6.30
N THR A 6 -58.27 -39.08 5.08
CA THR A 6 -57.61 -39.37 3.81
C THR A 6 -56.54 -38.34 3.44
N VAL A 7 -55.46 -38.84 2.86
CA VAL A 7 -54.52 -38.05 2.05
C VAL A 7 -55.27 -37.42 0.88
N THR A 8 -55.25 -36.10 0.78
CA THR A 8 -55.49 -35.38 -0.48
C THR A 8 -54.44 -34.28 -0.63
N SER A 9 -53.74 -34.33 -1.76
CA SER A 9 -52.79 -33.33 -2.22
C SER A 9 -53.52 -32.06 -2.66
N ALA A 10 -53.11 -30.89 -2.17
CA ALA A 10 -53.28 -29.62 -2.87
C ALA A 10 -52.35 -28.54 -2.32
N SER A 11 -51.67 -27.87 -3.26
CA SER A 11 -50.74 -26.74 -3.15
C SER A 11 -49.32 -27.08 -2.64
N ALA A 12 -48.25 -27.16 -3.43
CA ALA A 12 -48.01 -26.74 -4.81
C ALA A 12 -48.54 -25.33 -5.11
N ASP A 13 -48.23 -24.35 -4.26
CA ASP A 13 -48.01 -22.94 -4.63
C ASP A 13 -47.87 -22.08 -3.38
N ALA A 14 -46.73 -22.22 -2.73
CA ALA A 14 -46.17 -21.12 -1.94
C ALA A 14 -44.66 -21.29 -1.96
N PRO A 15 -43.93 -20.72 -2.95
CA PRO A 15 -42.52 -20.55 -2.77
C PRO A 15 -42.35 -19.68 -1.53
N SER A 16 -41.83 -20.28 -0.45
CA SER A 16 -41.30 -19.54 0.68
C SER A 16 -40.40 -18.47 0.10
N ARG A 17 -40.79 -17.19 0.22
CA ARG A 17 -39.96 -16.06 -0.19
C ARG A 17 -38.72 -16.05 0.72
N ARG A 18 -37.73 -16.88 0.39
CA ARG A 18 -36.36 -16.72 0.86
C ARG A 18 -35.87 -15.42 0.25
N SER A 19 -35.92 -14.36 1.05
CA SER A 19 -35.27 -13.11 0.75
C SER A 19 -33.75 -13.31 0.80
N GLU A 20 -33.15 -13.86 -0.26
CA GLU A 20 -31.71 -13.77 -0.56
C GLU A 20 -31.42 -14.33 -1.98
N PRO A 21 -30.56 -13.70 -2.84
CA PRO A 21 -29.76 -12.50 -2.63
C PRO A 21 -29.83 -11.55 -3.85
N ARG A 22 -30.84 -10.67 -3.93
CA ARG A 22 -30.86 -9.60 -4.96
C ARG A 22 -29.60 -8.73 -4.93
N LEU A 23 -28.96 -8.63 -3.76
CA LEU A 23 -27.72 -7.87 -3.58
C LEU A 23 -26.49 -8.64 -4.08
N GLY A 24 -26.36 -9.94 -3.74
CA GLY A 24 -25.28 -10.80 -4.26
C GLY A 24 -25.29 -10.88 -5.79
N HIS A 25 -26.45 -11.17 -6.38
CA HIS A 25 -26.59 -11.18 -7.84
C HIS A 25 -26.28 -9.82 -8.49
N ARG A 26 -26.62 -8.69 -7.85
CA ARG A 26 -26.28 -7.35 -8.37
C ARG A 26 -24.79 -7.02 -8.26
N LEU A 27 -24.09 -7.62 -7.31
CA LEU A 27 -22.65 -7.45 -7.17
C LEU A 27 -21.91 -8.33 -8.20
N GLU A 28 -22.37 -9.57 -8.40
CA GLU A 28 -21.81 -10.50 -9.38
C GLU A 28 -22.14 -10.10 -10.83
N HIS A 29 -23.32 -9.54 -11.07
CA HIS A 29 -23.79 -9.08 -12.37
C HIS A 29 -24.26 -7.62 -12.32
N PRO A 30 -23.32 -6.68 -12.24
CA PRO A 30 -23.68 -5.29 -12.13
C PRO A 30 -24.11 -4.68 -13.47
N ASP A 31 -25.23 -3.97 -13.45
CA ASP A 31 -25.69 -3.16 -14.58
C ASP A 31 -24.88 -1.87 -14.68
N ARG A 32 -23.74 -1.98 -15.38
CA ARG A 32 -22.77 -0.89 -15.55
C ARG A 32 -23.34 0.27 -16.37
N GLU A 33 -24.24 0.01 -17.31
CA GLU A 33 -24.87 1.07 -18.12
C GLU A 33 -25.83 1.92 -17.28
N ALA A 34 -26.64 1.27 -16.43
CA ALA A 34 -27.48 1.98 -15.48
C ALA A 34 -26.65 2.81 -14.49
N GLU A 35 -25.50 2.31 -14.02
CA GLU A 35 -24.59 3.07 -13.14
C GLU A 35 -23.96 4.28 -13.84
N LEU A 36 -23.57 4.17 -15.11
CA LEU A 36 -23.00 5.28 -15.87
C LEU A 36 -24.00 6.44 -16.05
N LYS A 37 -25.30 6.14 -16.14
CA LYS A 37 -26.38 7.14 -16.20
C LYS A 37 -26.59 7.88 -14.87
N GLN A 38 -26.09 7.34 -13.76
CA GLN A 38 -26.18 8.03 -12.47
C GLN A 38 -25.11 9.12 -12.33
N PRO A 39 -25.40 10.19 -11.55
CA PRO A 39 -24.39 11.17 -11.16
C PRO A 39 -23.19 10.49 -10.49
N PHE A 40 -21.98 11.01 -10.70
CA PHE A 40 -20.75 10.32 -10.28
C PHE A 40 -20.72 9.97 -8.79
N TRP A 41 -21.30 10.80 -7.92
CA TRP A 41 -21.36 10.58 -6.47
C TRP A 41 -22.31 9.44 -6.04
N ARG A 42 -23.24 9.03 -6.91
CA ARG A 42 -24.14 7.88 -6.65
C ARG A 42 -23.59 6.56 -7.18
N ARG A 43 -22.57 6.60 -8.04
CA ARG A 43 -21.95 5.41 -8.63
C ARG A 43 -21.26 4.60 -7.54
N PHE A 44 -21.70 3.35 -7.37
CA PHE A 44 -21.12 2.42 -6.40
C PHE A 44 -19.59 2.34 -6.48
N PRO A 45 -18.97 2.21 -7.68
CA PRO A 45 -17.51 2.16 -7.80
C PRO A 45 -16.77 3.44 -7.36
N VAL A 46 -17.48 4.54 -7.18
CA VAL A 46 -16.92 5.82 -6.73
C VAL A 46 -17.06 5.93 -5.22
N TRP A 47 -18.28 6.02 -4.69
CA TRP A 47 -18.48 6.33 -3.27
C TRP A 47 -18.07 5.18 -2.34
N PHE A 48 -18.20 3.93 -2.76
CA PHE A 48 -17.92 2.77 -1.91
C PHE A 48 -16.48 2.74 -1.38
N PRO A 49 -15.42 2.79 -2.22
CA PRO A 49 -14.05 2.77 -1.71
C PRO A 49 -13.73 3.98 -0.82
N PHE A 50 -14.26 5.17 -1.14
CA PHE A 50 -14.10 6.35 -0.26
C PHE A 50 -14.80 6.16 1.08
N ALA A 51 -16.01 5.60 1.11
CA ALA A 51 -16.74 5.36 2.35
C ALA A 51 -16.02 4.34 3.24
N VAL A 52 -15.61 3.19 2.68
CA VAL A 52 -14.89 2.15 3.42
C VAL A 52 -13.58 2.67 3.98
N PHE A 53 -12.75 3.31 3.14
CA PHE A 53 -11.48 3.86 3.60
C PHE A 53 -11.71 4.96 4.63
N GLY A 54 -12.67 5.87 4.41
CA GLY A 54 -13.02 6.95 5.33
C GLY A 54 -13.47 6.45 6.72
N ILE A 55 -14.29 5.40 6.77
CA ILE A 55 -14.67 4.75 8.04
C ILE A 55 -13.44 4.14 8.72
N SER A 56 -12.57 3.46 7.96
CA SER A 56 -11.35 2.89 8.52
C SER A 56 -10.40 3.98 9.05
N ARG A 57 -10.30 5.13 8.35
CA ARG A 57 -9.53 6.29 8.80
C ARG A 57 -10.09 6.92 10.05
N LEU A 58 -11.41 7.03 10.15
CA LEU A 58 -12.07 7.51 11.37
C LEU A 58 -11.80 6.57 12.54
N PHE A 59 -11.88 5.25 12.33
CA PHE A 59 -11.51 4.27 13.35
C PHE A 59 -10.05 4.44 13.79
N VAL A 60 -9.10 4.53 12.84
CA VAL A 60 -7.68 4.76 13.14
C VAL A 60 -7.47 6.06 13.90
N TRP A 61 -8.18 7.13 13.53
CA TRP A 61 -8.11 8.42 14.22
C TRP A 61 -8.59 8.33 15.67
N VAL A 62 -9.75 7.72 15.91
CA VAL A 62 -10.27 7.49 17.27
C VAL A 62 -9.32 6.60 18.07
N ALA A 63 -8.90 5.47 17.51
CA ALA A 63 -8.01 4.52 18.16
C ALA A 63 -6.66 5.15 18.51
N ALA A 64 -6.00 5.84 17.57
CA ALA A 64 -4.73 6.49 17.83
C ALA A 64 -4.85 7.66 18.82
N THR A 65 -5.95 8.42 18.79
CA THR A 65 -6.21 9.46 19.80
C THR A 65 -6.36 8.85 21.19
N TYR A 66 -7.11 7.75 21.31
CA TYR A 66 -7.29 7.05 22.58
C TYR A 66 -5.96 6.43 23.07
N LEU A 67 -5.26 5.72 22.20
CA LEU A 67 -3.99 5.05 22.52
C LEU A 67 -2.87 6.05 22.84
N SER A 68 -2.90 7.26 22.27
CA SER A 68 -1.90 8.29 22.55
C SER A 68 -1.82 8.63 24.04
N ARG A 69 -2.93 8.52 24.79
CA ARG A 69 -2.99 8.75 26.25
C ARG A 69 -2.09 7.82 27.07
N TYR A 70 -1.76 6.66 26.51
CA TYR A 70 -0.91 5.65 27.14
C TYR A 70 0.54 5.72 26.63
N GLN A 71 0.84 6.61 25.68
CA GLN A 71 2.19 6.79 25.20
C GLN A 71 3.05 7.52 26.25
N ILE A 72 4.18 6.90 26.58
CA ILE A 72 5.22 7.49 27.42
C ILE A 72 5.92 8.65 26.70
N PRO A 73 6.49 9.62 27.44
CA PRO A 73 7.29 10.66 26.81
C PRO A 73 8.50 10.05 26.08
N LEU A 74 8.81 10.61 24.92
CA LEU A 74 9.93 10.20 24.07
C LEU A 74 10.92 11.38 23.96
N PRO A 75 11.82 11.55 24.95
CA PRO A 75 12.85 12.58 24.91
C PRO A 75 14.00 12.21 23.96
N ILE A 76 14.76 13.21 23.54
CA ILE A 76 16.02 13.00 22.82
C ILE A 76 16.97 12.17 23.70
N GLY A 77 17.67 11.20 23.10
CA GLY A 77 18.58 10.31 23.81
C GLY A 77 17.93 9.06 24.40
N THR A 78 16.66 8.78 24.06
CA THR A 78 16.03 7.49 24.40
C THR A 78 16.83 6.34 23.79
N ALA A 79 17.19 5.34 24.62
CA ALA A 79 17.97 4.20 24.17
C ALA A 79 17.25 3.44 23.05
N ASN A 80 18.00 2.97 22.05
CA ASN A 80 17.53 2.15 20.92
C ASN A 80 16.58 2.83 19.92
N ILE A 81 16.22 4.11 20.10
CA ILE A 81 15.33 4.84 19.17
C ILE A 81 15.91 6.22 18.88
N ARG A 82 16.05 6.56 17.59
CA ARG A 82 16.49 7.90 17.20
C ARG A 82 15.32 8.87 17.18
N ILE A 83 15.38 9.88 18.05
CA ILE A 83 14.35 10.92 18.21
C ILE A 83 14.98 12.27 17.88
N PHE A 84 14.43 12.94 16.86
CA PHE A 84 14.77 14.32 16.48
C PHE A 84 13.80 15.32 17.08
N TYR A 85 12.52 14.94 17.13
CA TYR A 85 11.43 15.77 17.65
C TYR A 85 10.84 15.07 18.87
N PRO A 86 11.17 15.51 20.09
CA PRO A 86 10.68 14.87 21.29
C PRO A 86 9.17 15.03 21.43
N THR A 87 8.51 14.02 21.98
CA THR A 87 7.07 14.06 22.26
C THR A 87 6.81 13.93 23.75
N PRO A 88 5.87 14.69 24.33
CA PRO A 88 5.46 14.51 25.72
C PRO A 88 4.69 13.20 25.93
N ALA A 89 4.32 12.90 27.18
CA ALA A 89 3.26 11.94 27.46
C ALA A 89 1.93 12.46 26.89
N ASP A 90 1.05 11.56 26.45
CA ASP A 90 -0.20 11.91 25.76
C ASP A 90 -0.02 12.95 24.65
N PRO A 91 0.77 12.63 23.60
CA PRO A 91 1.16 13.63 22.61
C PRO A 91 0.05 13.92 21.58
N GLY A 92 -1.09 13.23 21.67
CA GLY A 92 -2.21 13.35 20.75
C GLY A 92 -1.97 12.73 19.36
N TYR A 93 -3.04 12.70 18.55
CA TYR A 93 -3.06 12.01 17.25
C TYR A 93 -1.93 12.42 16.29
N ASN A 94 -1.73 13.72 16.07
CA ASN A 94 -0.79 14.22 15.07
C ASN A 94 0.66 13.81 15.39
N ALA A 95 1.03 13.80 16.67
CA ALA A 95 2.35 13.38 17.09
C ALA A 95 2.55 11.86 16.93
N VAL A 96 1.52 11.06 17.25
CA VAL A 96 1.57 9.60 17.00
C VAL A 96 1.74 9.31 15.50
N MET A 97 0.99 9.99 14.64
CA MET A 97 1.06 9.80 13.19
C MET A 97 2.36 10.30 12.55
N THR A 98 3.16 11.08 13.28
CA THR A 98 4.45 11.61 12.81
C THR A 98 5.66 11.06 13.57
N GLY A 99 5.43 10.09 14.46
CA GLY A 99 6.49 9.39 15.20
C GLY A 99 7.32 8.44 14.33
N TRP A 100 8.32 7.82 14.95
CA TRP A 100 9.17 6.79 14.34
C TRP A 100 9.79 7.27 13.01
N ASP A 101 9.62 6.50 11.92
CA ASP A 101 10.09 6.82 10.57
C ASP A 101 9.56 8.18 10.06
N GLY A 102 8.44 8.65 10.61
CA GLY A 102 7.84 9.95 10.31
C GLY A 102 8.77 11.11 10.64
N GLN A 103 9.59 10.95 11.69
CA GLN A 103 10.58 11.96 12.06
C GLN A 103 11.68 12.09 11.00
N TRP A 104 12.06 11.00 10.33
CA TRP A 104 13.04 11.04 9.25
C TRP A 104 12.47 11.71 8.01
N TYR A 105 11.23 11.40 7.64
CA TYR A 105 10.53 12.12 6.58
C TYR A 105 10.38 13.61 6.92
N ARG A 106 10.20 13.96 8.20
CA ARG A 106 10.18 15.35 8.67
C ARG A 106 11.52 16.06 8.49
N VAL A 107 12.61 15.42 8.90
CA VAL A 107 13.97 15.95 8.67
C VAL A 107 14.17 16.24 7.17
N ILE A 108 13.80 15.32 6.29
CA ILE A 108 13.95 15.51 4.84
C ILE A 108 13.05 16.65 4.32
N ALA A 109 11.79 16.72 4.77
CA ALA A 109 10.85 17.74 4.33
C ALA A 109 11.27 19.16 4.76
N GLU A 110 11.85 19.30 5.96
CA GLU A 110 12.25 20.59 6.52
C GLU A 110 13.68 21.00 6.12
N GLN A 111 14.62 20.05 6.07
CA GLN A 111 16.05 20.31 5.97
C GLN A 111 16.69 19.73 4.69
N GLY A 112 15.99 18.85 3.98
CA GLY A 112 16.54 18.11 2.84
C GLY A 112 17.48 16.98 3.26
N TYR A 113 18.29 16.52 2.30
CA TYR A 113 19.28 15.48 2.54
C TYR A 113 20.64 16.09 2.91
N PRO A 114 21.38 15.49 3.86
CA PRO A 114 22.69 16.00 4.24
C PRO A 114 23.71 15.78 3.10
N ALA A 115 24.48 16.82 2.78
CA ALA A 115 25.52 16.76 1.75
C ALA A 115 26.70 15.87 2.16
N VAL A 116 26.98 15.78 3.47
CA VAL A 116 28.03 14.90 4.03
C VAL A 116 27.38 13.86 4.92
N LEU A 117 27.77 12.59 4.76
CA LEU A 117 27.22 11.52 5.59
C LEU A 117 27.59 11.72 7.06
N PRO A 118 26.58 11.73 7.97
CA PRO A 118 26.84 11.77 9.40
C PRO A 118 27.67 10.56 9.84
N ARG A 119 28.60 10.79 10.76
CA ARG A 119 29.47 9.76 11.33
C ARG A 119 29.30 9.68 12.84
N VAL A 120 29.37 8.47 13.36
CA VAL A 120 29.45 8.21 14.81
C VAL A 120 30.87 8.47 15.32
N GLY A 121 31.06 8.63 16.64
CA GLY A 121 32.33 9.05 17.25
C GLY A 121 33.55 8.17 16.94
N TRP A 122 33.35 6.91 16.56
CA TRP A 122 34.41 5.99 16.12
C TRP A 122 34.63 5.96 14.60
N GLY A 123 34.04 6.91 13.86
CA GLY A 123 34.29 7.14 12.42
C GLY A 123 33.38 6.36 11.45
N GLY A 124 32.56 5.43 11.93
CA GLY A 124 31.55 4.73 11.13
C GLY A 124 30.45 5.66 10.63
N ILE A 125 29.75 5.27 9.56
CA ILE A 125 28.55 6.00 9.10
C ILE A 125 27.41 5.76 10.09
N ASP A 126 26.69 6.84 10.40
CA ASP A 126 25.56 6.83 11.30
C ASP A 126 24.23 6.68 10.54
N MET A 127 23.17 6.28 11.25
CA MET A 127 21.82 6.29 10.71
C MET A 127 21.48 7.68 10.18
N ASN A 128 21.08 7.75 8.91
CA ASN A 128 20.89 9.04 8.25
C ASN A 128 19.69 9.02 7.27
N PRO A 129 19.23 10.21 6.83
CA PRO A 129 18.03 10.34 6.00
C PRO A 129 18.12 9.70 4.60
N TRP A 130 19.32 9.41 4.07
CA TRP A 130 19.47 8.81 2.74
C TRP A 130 18.88 7.39 2.62
N ALA A 131 18.54 6.74 3.75
CA ALA A 131 17.76 5.50 3.77
C ALA A 131 16.32 5.69 3.28
N PHE A 132 15.79 6.91 3.31
CA PHE A 132 14.41 7.21 2.94
C PHE A 132 14.34 7.87 1.57
N PHE A 133 13.37 7.41 0.78
CA PHE A 133 13.18 7.81 -0.61
C PHE A 133 12.47 9.18 -0.72
N PRO A 134 12.78 9.98 -1.77
CA PRO A 134 12.50 11.42 -1.77
C PRO A 134 11.06 11.82 -2.10
N VAL A 135 10.31 11.03 -2.88
CA VAL A 135 9.05 11.51 -3.48
C VAL A 135 8.06 12.01 -2.43
N PHE A 136 7.81 11.25 -1.37
CA PHE A 136 6.87 11.64 -0.32
C PHE A 136 7.36 12.86 0.49
N PRO A 137 8.54 12.83 1.17
CA PRO A 137 8.96 13.94 2.02
C PRO A 137 9.21 15.24 1.24
N MET A 138 9.71 15.17 0.00
CA MET A 138 9.90 16.37 -0.82
C MET A 138 8.55 16.98 -1.25
N THR A 139 7.55 16.14 -1.55
CA THR A 139 6.19 16.62 -1.83
C THR A 139 5.57 17.27 -0.59
N VAL A 140 5.76 16.67 0.59
CA VAL A 140 5.34 17.27 1.87
C VAL A 140 6.02 18.63 2.08
N GLY A 141 7.35 18.71 1.91
CA GLY A 141 8.09 19.97 2.06
C GLY A 141 7.61 21.07 1.11
N LEU A 142 7.28 20.72 -0.14
CA LEU A 142 6.67 21.66 -1.09
C LEU A 142 5.29 22.14 -0.61
N LEU A 143 4.43 21.22 -0.17
CA LEU A 143 3.10 21.58 0.33
C LEU A 143 3.17 22.42 1.60
N MET A 144 4.12 22.16 2.51
CA MET A 144 4.37 23.00 3.68
C MET A 144 4.75 24.43 3.25
N LYS A 145 5.63 24.59 2.26
CA LYS A 145 5.99 25.92 1.72
C LYS A 145 4.81 26.66 1.10
N VAL A 146 3.91 25.95 0.41
CA VAL A 146 2.73 26.55 -0.26
C VAL A 146 1.62 26.88 0.74
N THR A 147 1.38 26.02 1.73
CA THR A 147 0.24 26.17 2.66
C THR A 147 0.58 26.89 3.96
N GLY A 148 1.86 26.93 4.34
CA GLY A 148 2.31 27.42 5.65
C GLY A 148 1.98 26.49 6.82
N LEU A 149 1.38 25.31 6.56
CA LEU A 149 1.01 24.36 7.60
C LEU A 149 2.22 23.53 8.08
N PRO A 150 2.23 23.10 9.36
CA PRO A 150 3.34 22.30 9.88
C PRO A 150 3.32 20.85 9.33
N PHE A 151 4.48 20.20 9.35
CA PHE A 151 4.65 18.80 8.91
C PHE A 151 3.64 17.85 9.57
N ALA A 152 3.38 18.05 10.87
CA ALA A 152 2.45 17.25 11.66
C ALA A 152 1.00 17.26 11.15
N VAL A 153 0.65 18.21 10.29
CA VAL A 153 -0.64 18.28 9.60
C VAL A 153 -0.49 17.83 8.15
N VAL A 154 0.46 18.41 7.42
CA VAL A 154 0.60 18.19 5.97
C VAL A 154 0.89 16.73 5.63
N ALA A 155 1.80 16.08 6.34
CA ALA A 155 2.24 14.73 5.98
C ALA A 155 1.17 13.64 6.22
N PRO A 156 0.51 13.56 7.39
CA PRO A 156 -0.57 12.60 7.63
C PRO A 156 -1.78 12.82 6.69
N VAL A 157 -2.12 14.09 6.42
CA VAL A 157 -3.21 14.45 5.50
C VAL A 157 -2.87 14.03 4.07
N LEU A 158 -1.66 14.33 3.59
CA LEU A 158 -1.22 13.92 2.26
C LEU A 158 -1.24 12.39 2.12
N SER A 159 -0.68 11.66 3.10
CA SER A 159 -0.70 10.19 3.12
C SER A 159 -2.13 9.65 3.04
N THR A 160 -3.05 10.25 3.81
CA THR A 160 -4.47 9.85 3.82
C THR A 160 -5.16 10.15 2.50
N VAL A 161 -4.94 11.32 1.90
CA VAL A 161 -5.51 11.71 0.60
C VAL A 161 -5.01 10.80 -0.52
N ILE A 162 -3.72 10.51 -0.57
CA ILE A 162 -3.15 9.54 -1.52
C ILE A 162 -3.78 8.16 -1.29
N GLY A 163 -3.97 7.75 -0.03
CA GLY A 163 -4.63 6.50 0.34
C GLY A 163 -6.06 6.39 -0.22
N PHE A 164 -6.85 7.46 -0.14
CA PHE A 164 -8.18 7.51 -0.75
C PHE A 164 -8.14 7.28 -2.27
N VAL A 165 -7.21 7.93 -2.97
CA VAL A 165 -7.04 7.75 -4.41
C VAL A 165 -6.58 6.32 -4.72
N ALA A 166 -5.67 5.77 -3.93
CA ALA A 166 -5.18 4.40 -4.07
C ALA A 166 -6.30 3.37 -3.92
N MET A 167 -7.16 3.50 -2.89
CA MET A 167 -8.30 2.59 -2.69
C MET A 167 -9.32 2.67 -3.83
N HIS A 168 -9.59 3.89 -4.33
CA HIS A 168 -10.47 4.05 -5.48
C HIS A 168 -9.90 3.38 -6.75
N MET A 169 -8.60 3.55 -7.01
CA MET A 169 -7.94 2.90 -8.14
C MET A 169 -7.87 1.38 -7.98
N LEU A 170 -7.62 0.89 -6.76
CA LEU A 170 -7.60 -0.54 -6.44
C LEU A 170 -8.98 -1.15 -6.72
N PHE A 171 -10.04 -0.53 -6.21
CA PHE A 171 -11.41 -0.95 -6.47
C PHE A 171 -11.67 -1.07 -7.98
N LYS A 172 -11.37 0.00 -8.73
CA LYS A 172 -11.62 0.03 -10.18
C LYS A 172 -10.81 -1.00 -10.93
N LEU A 173 -9.56 -1.23 -10.54
CA LEU A 173 -8.72 -2.23 -11.17
C LEU A 173 -9.32 -3.62 -10.98
N VAL A 174 -9.67 -3.99 -9.74
CA VAL A 174 -10.19 -5.33 -9.42
C VAL A 174 -11.59 -5.54 -9.96
N ASP A 175 -12.50 -4.55 -9.85
CA ASP A 175 -13.89 -4.64 -10.35
C ASP A 175 -13.93 -4.88 -11.86
N GLN A 176 -12.97 -4.30 -12.58
CA GLN A 176 -12.90 -4.48 -14.02
C GLN A 176 -12.22 -5.78 -14.47
N VAL A 177 -11.37 -6.39 -13.64
CA VAL A 177 -10.54 -7.55 -14.02
C VAL A 177 -11.13 -8.85 -13.50
N VAL A 178 -11.52 -8.87 -12.24
CA VAL A 178 -11.93 -10.08 -11.51
C VAL A 178 -13.43 -10.06 -11.28
N GLY A 179 -13.92 -8.97 -10.69
CA GLY A 179 -15.32 -8.82 -10.33
C GLY A 179 -15.50 -7.85 -9.18
N ARG A 180 -16.75 -7.44 -8.97
CA ARG A 180 -17.10 -6.41 -7.99
C ARG A 180 -16.95 -6.90 -6.56
N TRP A 181 -17.29 -8.15 -6.32
CA TRP A 181 -17.20 -8.74 -4.99
C TRP A 181 -15.74 -8.78 -4.53
N GLU A 182 -14.84 -9.20 -5.40
CA GLU A 182 -13.41 -9.24 -5.15
C GLU A 182 -12.85 -7.83 -4.95
N ALA A 183 -13.37 -6.84 -5.67
CA ALA A 183 -13.01 -5.44 -5.47
C ALA A 183 -13.45 -4.91 -4.10
N ILE A 184 -14.65 -5.28 -3.65
CA ILE A 184 -15.15 -4.98 -2.31
C ILE A 184 -14.23 -5.60 -1.26
N VAL A 185 -13.95 -6.90 -1.38
CA VAL A 185 -13.09 -7.63 -0.45
C VAL A 185 -11.68 -7.02 -0.42
N ALA A 186 -11.09 -6.73 -1.59
CA ALA A 186 -9.76 -6.15 -1.68
C ALA A 186 -9.67 -4.79 -0.94
N VAL A 187 -10.65 -3.89 -1.15
CA VAL A 187 -10.66 -2.59 -0.48
C VAL A 187 -10.92 -2.72 1.02
N VAL A 188 -11.88 -3.54 1.44
CA VAL A 188 -12.20 -3.75 2.85
C VAL A 188 -11.00 -4.37 3.58
N ALA A 189 -10.45 -5.47 3.05
CA ALA A 189 -9.30 -6.13 3.63
C ALA A 189 -8.09 -5.18 3.73
N THR A 190 -7.78 -4.43 2.68
CA THR A 190 -6.66 -3.47 2.69
C THR A 190 -6.91 -2.31 3.67
N SER A 191 -8.15 -1.82 3.77
CA SER A 191 -8.52 -0.69 4.63
C SER A 191 -8.53 -1.03 6.12
N PHE A 192 -8.82 -2.29 6.48
CA PHE A 192 -8.91 -2.77 7.86
C PHE A 192 -7.78 -3.73 8.26
N PHE A 193 -6.81 -3.96 7.38
CA PHE A 193 -5.61 -4.73 7.72
C PHE A 193 -4.89 -4.09 8.91
N ILE A 194 -4.21 -4.90 9.72
CA ILE A 194 -3.53 -4.45 10.94
C ILE A 194 -2.51 -3.33 10.68
N ALA A 195 -1.83 -3.36 9.53
CA ALA A 195 -0.87 -2.32 9.12
C ALA A 195 -1.51 -1.13 8.39
N SER A 196 -2.84 -1.11 8.20
CA SER A 196 -3.55 -0.01 7.53
C SER A 196 -3.39 1.37 8.20
N PRO A 197 -3.07 1.53 9.51
CA PRO A 197 -2.73 2.86 10.05
C PRO A 197 -1.58 3.55 9.32
N ALA A 198 -0.70 2.80 8.65
CA ALA A 198 0.37 3.36 7.82
C ALA A 198 -0.14 4.26 6.69
N PHE A 199 -1.36 4.05 6.19
CA PHE A 199 -1.97 4.96 5.20
C PHE A 199 -2.42 6.31 5.77
N SER A 200 -2.25 6.53 7.07
CA SER A 200 -2.51 7.81 7.75
C SER A 200 -1.29 8.36 8.49
N ALA A 201 -0.35 7.49 8.85
CA ALA A 201 0.96 7.94 9.30
C ALA A 201 1.68 8.73 8.19
N SER A 202 2.63 9.58 8.57
CA SER A 202 3.47 10.35 7.66
C SER A 202 4.52 9.47 6.96
N TYR A 203 4.07 8.39 6.31
CA TYR A 203 4.90 7.39 5.66
C TYR A 203 4.57 7.27 4.15
N THR A 204 5.30 6.39 3.46
CA THR A 204 5.26 6.23 2.00
C THR A 204 4.28 5.17 1.49
N GLU A 205 3.65 4.38 2.37
CA GLU A 205 2.78 3.25 2.01
C GLU A 205 1.67 3.62 1.03
N SER A 206 0.96 4.72 1.28
CA SER A 206 -0.10 5.21 0.39
C SER A 206 0.44 5.54 -1.00
N THR A 207 1.59 6.21 -1.06
CA THR A 207 2.27 6.59 -2.32
C THR A 207 2.72 5.37 -3.10
N ALA A 208 3.31 4.40 -2.41
CA ALA A 208 3.73 3.14 -3.02
C ALA A 208 2.54 2.34 -3.55
N LEU A 209 1.46 2.21 -2.77
CA LEU A 209 0.25 1.52 -3.19
C LEU A 209 -0.38 2.18 -4.43
N LEU A 210 -0.51 3.52 -4.42
CA LEU A 210 -1.01 4.26 -5.58
C LEU A 210 -0.14 4.01 -6.81
N GLY A 211 1.19 4.07 -6.66
CA GLY A 211 2.14 3.82 -7.76
C GLY A 211 1.99 2.42 -8.35
N VAL A 212 1.95 1.38 -7.50
CA VAL A 212 1.77 -0.02 -7.94
C VAL A 212 0.45 -0.21 -8.68
N VAL A 213 -0.67 0.22 -8.09
CA VAL A 213 -2.00 0.08 -8.71
C VAL A 213 -2.06 0.87 -10.03
N THR A 214 -1.42 2.03 -10.10
CA THR A 214 -1.35 2.85 -11.32
C THR A 214 -0.54 2.13 -12.41
N VAL A 215 0.61 1.53 -12.08
CA VAL A 215 1.39 0.71 -13.02
C VAL A 215 0.54 -0.43 -13.60
N LEU A 216 -0.15 -1.19 -12.74
CA LEU A 216 -1.01 -2.30 -13.16
C LEU A 216 -2.15 -1.82 -14.07
N TRP A 217 -2.78 -0.70 -13.70
CA TRP A 217 -3.84 -0.08 -14.48
C TRP A 217 -3.35 0.37 -15.88
N LEU A 218 -2.19 1.01 -15.95
CA LEU A 218 -1.60 1.50 -17.20
C LEU A 218 -1.11 0.35 -18.10
N LEU A 219 -0.54 -0.71 -17.52
CA LEU A 219 -0.18 -1.93 -18.25
C LEU A 219 -1.40 -2.55 -18.94
N ARG A 220 -2.52 -2.64 -18.21
CA ARG A 220 -3.79 -3.14 -18.75
C ARG A 220 -4.34 -2.25 -19.86
N ARG A 221 -4.23 -0.93 -19.71
CA ARG A 221 -4.58 0.05 -20.75
C ARG A 221 -3.59 0.11 -21.90
N ARG A 222 -2.49 -0.67 -21.86
CA ARG A 222 -1.42 -0.69 -22.86
C ARG A 222 -0.74 0.66 -23.05
N GLN A 223 -0.74 1.49 -22.02
CA GLN A 223 -0.16 2.84 -22.02
C GLN A 223 1.28 2.80 -21.50
N TYR A 224 2.17 2.12 -22.24
CA TYR A 224 3.53 1.77 -21.80
C TYR A 224 4.43 2.97 -21.51
N TRP A 225 4.24 4.08 -22.23
CA TRP A 225 4.95 5.32 -21.93
C TRP A 225 4.68 5.79 -20.50
N TRP A 226 3.41 5.82 -20.12
CA TRP A 226 3.00 6.21 -18.77
C TRP A 226 3.45 5.19 -17.72
N VAL A 227 3.53 3.90 -18.08
CA VAL A 227 4.14 2.89 -17.19
C VAL A 227 5.58 3.26 -16.87
N ALA A 228 6.39 3.63 -17.85
CA ALA A 228 7.78 4.04 -17.61
C ALA A 228 7.87 5.26 -16.67
N VAL A 229 7.03 6.27 -16.88
CA VAL A 229 6.97 7.46 -16.01
C VAL A 229 6.54 7.08 -14.58
N THR A 230 5.52 6.24 -14.42
CA THR A 230 5.07 5.81 -13.09
C THR A 230 6.11 4.95 -12.39
N LEU A 231 6.84 4.08 -13.11
CA LEU A 231 7.93 3.29 -12.54
C LEU A 231 9.06 4.18 -12.00
N LEU A 232 9.40 5.25 -12.70
CA LEU A 232 10.39 6.23 -12.23
C LEU A 232 9.95 6.90 -10.92
N VAL A 233 8.68 7.31 -10.83
CA VAL A 233 8.15 7.89 -9.58
C VAL A 233 8.11 6.85 -8.47
N LEU A 234 7.71 5.61 -8.78
CA LEU A 234 7.64 4.52 -7.81
C LEU A 234 9.02 4.16 -7.27
N SER A 235 10.05 4.10 -8.13
CA SER A 235 11.43 3.80 -7.71
C SER A 235 12.02 4.87 -6.80
N LEU A 236 11.58 6.12 -6.93
CA LEU A 236 11.93 7.22 -6.04
C LEU A 236 10.95 7.39 -4.86
N SER A 237 9.95 6.52 -4.74
CA SER A 237 9.02 6.48 -3.61
C SER A 237 9.40 5.41 -2.60
N ARG A 238 9.78 4.21 -3.08
CA ARG A 238 10.28 3.08 -2.28
C ARG A 238 11.03 2.09 -3.19
N ASN A 239 11.91 1.28 -2.59
CA ASN A 239 12.59 0.18 -3.30
C ASN A 239 11.68 -1.05 -3.56
N VAL A 240 10.56 -0.85 -4.24
CA VAL A 240 9.62 -1.93 -4.63
C VAL A 240 9.52 -2.08 -6.14
N VAL A 241 10.17 -1.20 -6.91
CA VAL A 241 10.10 -1.18 -8.38
C VAL A 241 10.59 -2.50 -9.00
N ILE A 242 11.55 -3.18 -8.36
CA ILE A 242 12.06 -4.48 -8.83
C ILE A 242 10.95 -5.54 -8.89
N ALA A 243 9.95 -5.47 -8.01
CA ALA A 243 8.81 -6.38 -8.03
C ALA A 243 7.93 -6.20 -9.29
N MET A 244 8.06 -5.07 -10.00
CA MET A 244 7.34 -4.85 -11.26
C MET A 244 7.99 -5.55 -12.45
N VAL A 245 9.25 -5.99 -12.35
CA VAL A 245 9.92 -6.76 -13.42
C VAL A 245 9.16 -8.04 -13.78
N PRO A 246 8.88 -8.97 -12.84
CA PRO A 246 8.11 -10.17 -13.16
C PRO A 246 6.68 -9.84 -13.61
N VAL A 247 6.07 -8.75 -13.12
CA VAL A 247 4.74 -8.29 -13.55
C VAL A 247 4.73 -7.88 -15.03
N ILE A 248 5.72 -7.10 -15.47
CA ILE A 248 5.87 -6.67 -16.86
C ILE A 248 6.15 -7.88 -17.76
N ILE A 249 7.01 -8.80 -17.31
CA ILE A 249 7.30 -10.05 -18.03
C ILE A 249 6.03 -10.91 -18.15
N ALA A 250 5.28 -11.10 -17.06
CA ALA A 250 4.03 -11.86 -17.08
C ALA A 250 3.01 -11.24 -18.04
N HIS A 251 2.85 -9.92 -18.02
CA HIS A 251 2.01 -9.19 -18.97
C HIS A 251 2.42 -9.45 -20.42
N ALA A 252 3.71 -9.40 -20.73
CA ALA A 252 4.23 -9.68 -22.06
C ALA A 252 4.00 -11.14 -22.49
N VAL A 253 4.24 -12.11 -21.59
CA VAL A 253 4.05 -13.54 -21.84
C VAL A 253 2.57 -13.88 -22.06
N VAL A 254 1.66 -13.33 -21.25
CA VAL A 254 0.22 -13.55 -21.42
C VAL A 254 -0.25 -13.01 -22.77
N ARG A 255 0.16 -11.79 -23.14
CA ARG A 255 -0.14 -11.19 -24.45
C ARG A 255 0.40 -12.02 -25.61
N TRP A 256 1.62 -12.54 -25.48
CA TRP A 256 2.22 -13.42 -26.48
C TRP A 256 1.43 -14.73 -26.64
N ARG A 257 1.09 -15.40 -25.52
CA ARG A 257 0.29 -16.64 -25.54
C ARG A 257 -1.11 -16.46 -26.11
N GLN A 258 -1.71 -15.28 -25.92
CA GLN A 258 -3.03 -14.93 -26.46
C GLN A 258 -2.98 -14.48 -27.94
N GLY A 259 -1.80 -14.39 -28.55
CA GLY A 259 -1.64 -13.90 -29.92
C GLY A 259 -1.99 -12.42 -30.09
N ASP A 260 -2.07 -11.67 -28.98
CA ASP A 260 -2.54 -10.30 -28.93
C ASP A 260 -1.36 -9.32 -28.97
N GLU A 261 -0.30 -9.58 -29.72
CA GLU A 261 0.89 -8.72 -29.74
C GLU A 261 0.73 -7.46 -30.59
N GLY A 262 -0.39 -7.35 -31.32
CA GLY A 262 -0.68 -6.28 -32.26
C GLY A 262 0.05 -6.44 -33.60
N PRO A 263 0.04 -5.40 -34.46
CA PRO A 263 0.58 -5.49 -35.82
C PRO A 263 2.10 -5.63 -35.90
N TYR A 264 2.85 -5.33 -34.83
CA TYR A 264 4.31 -5.36 -34.80
C TYR A 264 4.84 -6.20 -33.62
N PRO A 265 4.73 -7.54 -33.66
CA PRO A 265 5.04 -8.40 -32.52
C PRO A 265 6.50 -8.31 -32.06
N THR A 266 7.47 -8.26 -32.99
CA THR A 266 8.89 -8.13 -32.65
C THR A 266 9.19 -6.83 -31.90
N ARG A 267 8.62 -5.70 -32.36
CA ARG A 267 8.78 -4.40 -31.69
C ARG A 267 8.17 -4.41 -30.29
N PHE A 268 6.99 -5.04 -30.14
CA PHE A 268 6.35 -5.22 -28.84
C PHE A 268 7.23 -6.00 -27.86
N ARG A 269 7.75 -7.16 -28.28
CA ARG A 269 8.62 -8.01 -27.44
C ARG A 269 9.89 -7.27 -26.99
N VAL A 270 10.55 -6.57 -27.92
CA VAL A 270 11.73 -5.74 -27.60
C VAL A 270 11.35 -4.62 -26.64
N ALA A 271 10.26 -3.90 -26.89
CA ALA A 271 9.80 -2.83 -26.01
C ALA A 271 9.47 -3.32 -24.59
N MET A 272 8.85 -4.49 -24.44
CA MET A 272 8.58 -5.08 -23.13
C MET A 272 9.85 -5.55 -22.43
N GLY A 273 10.80 -6.12 -23.17
CA GLY A 273 12.13 -6.45 -22.66
C GLY A 273 12.87 -5.21 -22.15
N LEU A 274 12.87 -4.13 -22.93
CA LEU A 274 13.45 -2.84 -22.54
C LEU A 274 12.74 -2.23 -21.33
N LEU A 275 11.40 -2.32 -21.26
CA LEU A 275 10.63 -1.81 -20.12
C LEU A 275 10.91 -2.60 -18.84
N ALA A 276 11.05 -3.92 -18.93
CA ALA A 276 11.43 -4.77 -17.80
C ALA A 276 12.88 -4.48 -17.36
N ALA A 277 13.81 -4.34 -18.31
CA ALA A 277 15.19 -3.95 -18.02
C ALA A 277 15.26 -2.55 -17.37
N TYR A 278 14.45 -1.61 -17.86
CA TYR A 278 14.31 -0.28 -17.27
C TYR A 278 13.79 -0.35 -15.83
N ALA A 279 12.73 -1.11 -15.55
CA ALA A 279 12.23 -1.33 -14.20
C ALA A 279 13.31 -1.93 -13.27
N GLY A 280 14.10 -2.88 -13.77
CA GLY A 280 15.23 -3.44 -13.04
C GLY A 280 16.34 -2.41 -12.76
N ALA A 281 16.73 -1.63 -13.77
CA ALA A 281 17.75 -0.59 -13.66
C ALA A 281 17.36 0.51 -12.67
N LEU A 282 16.07 0.86 -12.58
CA LEU A 282 15.56 1.85 -11.63
C LEU A 282 15.80 1.50 -10.16
N THR A 283 16.06 0.23 -9.84
CA THR A 283 16.48 -0.21 -8.49
C THR A 283 17.78 0.49 -8.04
N TRP A 284 18.65 0.81 -8.99
CA TRP A 284 19.95 1.46 -8.75
C TRP A 284 19.88 2.98 -8.78
N LEU A 285 18.76 3.56 -9.24
CA LEU A 285 18.62 5.01 -9.41
C LEU A 285 18.87 5.77 -8.11
N TRP A 286 18.20 5.39 -7.03
CA TRP A 286 18.36 6.07 -5.74
C TRP A 286 19.78 5.87 -5.15
N PRO A 287 20.34 4.65 -5.07
CA PRO A 287 21.73 4.44 -4.66
C PRO A 287 22.75 5.28 -5.45
N THR A 288 22.56 5.42 -6.76
CA THR A 288 23.41 6.27 -7.61
C THR A 288 23.26 7.75 -7.27
N ILE A 289 22.03 8.24 -7.06
CA ILE A 289 21.79 9.62 -6.62
C ILE A 289 22.48 9.89 -5.29
N VAL A 290 22.38 8.99 -4.31
CA VAL A 290 23.03 9.13 -3.01
C VAL A 290 24.55 9.25 -3.19
N THR A 291 25.14 8.33 -3.96
CA THR A 291 26.60 8.30 -4.22
C THR A 291 27.10 9.62 -4.81
N ILE A 292 26.39 10.16 -5.82
CA ILE A 292 26.74 11.41 -6.48
C ILE A 292 26.55 12.60 -5.53
N ALA A 293 25.44 12.64 -4.80
CA ALA A 293 25.10 13.78 -3.94
C ALA A 293 26.02 13.90 -2.72
N THR A 294 26.52 12.78 -2.19
CA THR A 294 27.42 12.76 -1.04
C THR A 294 28.90 12.67 -1.41
N ASP A 295 29.21 12.61 -2.71
CA ASP A 295 30.57 12.35 -3.24
C ASP A 295 31.27 11.18 -2.52
N THR A 296 30.50 10.12 -2.24
CA THR A 296 30.96 8.99 -1.42
C THR A 296 30.55 7.68 -2.12
N PRO A 297 31.51 6.87 -2.60
CA PRO A 297 31.22 5.58 -3.21
C PRO A 297 30.43 4.68 -2.26
N ASN A 298 29.43 3.95 -2.77
CA ASN A 298 28.60 3.01 -1.99
C ASN A 298 27.84 3.61 -0.80
N ALA A 299 27.69 4.94 -0.73
CA ALA A 299 27.05 5.67 0.37
C ALA A 299 25.69 5.10 0.82
N TYR A 300 24.85 4.66 -0.13
CA TYR A 300 23.56 4.08 0.19
C TYR A 300 23.68 2.73 0.91
N ASN A 301 24.59 1.86 0.48
CA ASN A 301 24.79 0.57 1.14
C ASN A 301 25.35 0.77 2.55
N ASP A 302 26.31 1.68 2.72
CA ASP A 302 26.87 2.00 4.04
C ASP A 302 25.81 2.62 4.96
N THR A 303 24.92 3.44 4.41
CA THR A 303 23.75 3.94 5.13
C THR A 303 22.87 2.77 5.57
N MET A 304 22.49 1.86 4.67
CA MET A 304 21.65 0.71 5.01
C MET A 304 22.29 -0.22 6.07
N LEU A 305 23.63 -0.34 6.07
CA LEU A 305 24.37 -1.05 7.10
C LEU A 305 24.26 -0.35 8.47
N ALA A 306 24.34 0.98 8.51
CA ALA A 306 24.14 1.75 9.74
C ALA A 306 22.73 1.59 10.33
N TRP A 307 21.75 1.27 9.48
CA TRP A 307 20.37 0.96 9.87
C TRP A 307 20.17 -0.49 10.38
N ASN A 308 21.25 -1.29 10.48
CA ASN A 308 21.19 -2.72 10.85
C ASN A 308 20.16 -3.51 10.04
N ILE A 309 19.92 -3.11 8.79
CA ILE A 309 19.08 -3.88 7.87
C ILE A 309 19.96 -5.05 7.40
N GLU A 310 20.10 -6.05 8.25
CA GLU A 310 20.73 -7.32 7.88
C GLU A 310 19.94 -7.94 6.74
N THR A 311 20.62 -8.24 5.65
CA THR A 311 20.08 -8.86 4.42
C THR A 311 19.62 -10.31 4.60
N LYS A 312 19.55 -10.82 5.84
CA LYS A 312 19.00 -12.13 6.12
C LYS A 312 17.52 -12.10 5.81
N ILE A 313 17.12 -12.79 4.75
CA ILE A 313 15.72 -13.02 4.44
C ILE A 313 15.13 -13.78 5.64
N LYS A 314 14.38 -13.08 6.49
CA LYS A 314 13.77 -13.66 7.70
C LYS A 314 12.49 -14.42 7.36
N LEU A 315 12.57 -15.31 6.37
CA LEU A 315 11.46 -16.21 6.00
C LEU A 315 11.04 -17.11 7.16
N TYR A 316 11.88 -17.28 8.17
CA TYR A 316 11.54 -18.03 9.38
C TYR A 316 10.73 -17.19 10.40
N LEU A 317 10.68 -15.86 10.27
CA LEU A 317 10.09 -15.00 11.30
C LEU A 317 8.60 -15.24 11.52
N TRP A 318 7.85 -15.51 10.44
CA TRP A 318 6.42 -15.83 10.55
C TRP A 318 6.20 -17.18 11.23
N TRP A 319 7.08 -18.14 10.98
CA TRP A 319 7.06 -19.47 11.59
C TRP A 319 7.32 -19.39 13.10
N ASP A 320 8.30 -18.57 13.49
CA ASP A 320 8.63 -18.31 14.90
C ASP A 320 7.51 -17.52 15.58
N LEU A 321 6.95 -16.48 14.93
CA LEU A 321 5.80 -15.72 15.47
C LEU A 321 4.59 -16.62 15.73
N LEU A 322 4.28 -17.56 14.83
CA LEU A 322 3.18 -18.51 15.05
C LEU A 322 3.40 -19.38 16.29
N TYR A 323 4.65 -19.77 16.55
CA TYR A 323 5.02 -20.49 17.76
C TYR A 323 4.97 -19.61 19.00
N ASP A 324 5.49 -18.40 18.94
CA ASP A 324 5.53 -17.49 20.08
C ASP A 324 4.12 -17.12 20.57
N TYR A 325 3.16 -16.97 19.64
CA TYR A 325 1.77 -16.65 20.01
C TYR A 325 0.94 -17.88 20.40
N TRP A 326 1.08 -19.00 19.69
CA TRP A 326 0.14 -20.14 19.77
C TRP A 326 0.82 -21.52 19.81
N GLY A 327 2.14 -21.55 19.99
CA GLY A 327 2.95 -22.77 19.96
C GLY A 327 2.83 -23.54 18.65
N VAL A 328 2.99 -24.86 18.73
CA VAL A 328 2.91 -25.76 17.58
C VAL A 328 1.53 -25.70 16.90
N LEU A 329 0.45 -25.42 17.65
CA LEU A 329 -0.89 -25.27 17.09
C LEU A 329 -0.98 -24.07 16.15
N GLY A 330 -0.30 -22.96 16.47
CA GLY A 330 -0.20 -21.80 15.58
C GLY A 330 0.47 -22.13 14.26
N GLN A 331 1.56 -22.88 14.31
CA GLN A 331 2.31 -23.30 13.11
C GLN A 331 1.48 -24.24 12.23
N VAL A 332 0.86 -25.27 12.82
CA VAL A 332 -0.01 -26.20 12.10
C VAL A 332 -1.22 -25.48 11.52
N GLY A 333 -1.88 -24.62 12.30
CA GLY A 333 -3.00 -23.81 11.84
C GLY A 333 -2.62 -22.83 10.73
N GLY A 334 -1.44 -22.22 10.81
CA GLY A 334 -0.91 -21.33 9.76
C GLY A 334 -0.68 -22.07 8.45
N VAL A 335 -0.05 -23.25 8.49
CA VAL A 335 0.18 -24.08 7.29
C VAL A 335 -1.14 -24.56 6.69
N LEU A 336 -2.07 -25.05 7.51
CA LEU A 336 -3.39 -25.48 7.06
C LEU A 336 -4.19 -24.31 6.47
N GLY A 337 -4.09 -23.11 7.05
CA GLY A 337 -4.72 -21.90 6.54
C GLY A 337 -4.17 -21.49 5.16
N VAL A 338 -2.85 -21.56 4.97
CA VAL A 338 -2.22 -21.31 3.66
C VAL A 338 -2.64 -22.38 2.64
N ALA A 339 -2.62 -23.66 3.04
CA ALA A 339 -3.00 -24.78 2.18
C ALA A 339 -4.49 -24.76 1.77
N ALA A 340 -5.38 -24.25 2.63
CA ALA A 340 -6.80 -24.11 2.31
C ALA A 340 -7.09 -22.96 1.32
N PHE A 341 -6.15 -22.02 1.14
CA PHE A 341 -6.26 -20.91 0.19
C PHE A 341 -5.59 -21.18 -1.17
N ALA A 342 -4.75 -22.21 -1.25
CA ALA A 342 -4.11 -22.69 -2.48
C ALA A 342 -5.00 -23.72 -3.19
#